data_AF-A0A811MAU2-F1
#
_entry.id   AF-A0A811MAU2-F1
#
_cell.length_a   1.000
_cell.length_b   1.000
_cell.length_c   1.000
_cell.angle_alpha   90.00
_cell.angle_beta   90.00
_cell.angle_gamma   90.00
#
_symmetry.space_group_name_H-M   'P 1'
#
loop_
_entity.id
_entity.type
_entity.pdbx_description
1 polymer ?
#
loop_
_entity_poly.entity_id
_entity_poly.type
_entity_poly.pdbx_seq_one_letter_code
_entity_poly.pdbx_strand_id
1 'polypeptide(L)'
;MATRRTLLALPYEIVIEIAGLVAATSPHTMEDLCSLRGTCQTMRAACMERVVRSHVALEREESMRWLDPNRYLALVDKLAAAGNSEACFVLGLRLVFTQCRTDPVGTACLRQAAAANHKVAAYVLGVLLYGDNEAEQYIRKVEGEDIAHGCKPEASRTNRECVRCHEQAVDAVREVLWRVDGMMDPVSVSPPEVGCKGSGCGMAEGWTGGCAIFCSHGCRIRHKYSRFFSRVSSFLN
;
A
#
# COMPACT_ATOMS: atom_id res chain seq x y z
N MET A 1 9.85 9.53 57.39
CA MET A 1 10.20 9.63 55.96
C MET A 1 9.51 8.51 55.23
N ALA A 2 8.44 8.81 54.49
CA ALA A 2 7.73 7.81 53.70
C ALA A 2 8.62 7.41 52.52
N THR A 3 8.98 6.13 52.45
CA THR A 3 9.60 5.51 51.29
C THR A 3 8.70 5.78 50.08
N ARG A 4 9.17 6.62 49.15
CA ARG A 4 8.61 6.67 47.80
C ARG A 4 8.65 5.23 47.28
N ARG A 5 7.48 4.59 47.21
CA ARG A 5 7.31 3.35 46.44
C ARG A 5 7.75 3.71 45.03
N THR A 6 8.93 3.26 44.65
CA THR A 6 9.34 3.18 43.25
C THR A 6 8.26 2.37 42.56
N LEU A 7 7.43 3.03 41.75
CA LEU A 7 6.68 2.36 40.70
C LEU A 7 7.68 1.44 40.01
N LEU A 8 7.39 0.14 40.01
CA LEU A 8 8.16 -0.88 39.31
C LEU A 8 8.47 -0.31 37.92
N ALA A 9 9.73 0.03 37.66
CA ALA A 9 10.12 0.55 36.37
C ALA A 9 9.88 -0.55 35.34
N LEU A 10 9.01 -0.29 34.36
CA LEU A 10 8.74 -1.24 33.29
C LEU A 10 10.04 -1.49 32.51
N PRO A 11 10.33 -2.75 32.11
CA PRO A 11 11.40 -3.03 31.15
C PRO A 11 11.21 -2.21 29.87
N TYR A 12 12.32 -1.80 29.24
CA TYR A 12 12.26 -0.89 28.09
C TYR A 12 11.50 -1.50 26.90
N GLU A 13 11.59 -2.81 26.74
CA GLU A 13 10.87 -3.60 25.74
C GLU A 13 9.35 -3.44 25.89
N ILE A 14 8.84 -3.48 27.14
CA ILE A 14 7.43 -3.28 27.43
C ILE A 14 7.00 -1.83 27.14
N VAL A 15 7.89 -0.86 27.37
CA VAL A 15 7.63 0.54 27.02
C VAL A 15 7.53 0.71 25.50
N ILE A 16 8.40 0.05 24.73
CA ILE A 16 8.33 0.01 23.27
C ILE A 16 7.03 -0.64 22.80
N GLU A 17 6.63 -1.78 23.37
CA GLU A 17 5.38 -2.45 23.03
C GLU A 17 4.16 -1.57 23.28
N ILE A 18 4.09 -0.89 24.44
CA ILE A 18 3.02 0.05 24.75
C ILE A 18 2.99 1.17 23.72
N ALA A 19 4.12 1.79 23.42
CA ALA A 19 4.21 2.86 22.42
C ALA A 19 3.84 2.38 21.02
N GLY A 20 4.25 1.16 20.64
CA GLY A 20 3.92 0.52 19.37
C GLY A 20 2.42 0.20 19.25
N LEU A 21 1.80 -0.28 20.32
CA LEU A 21 0.35 -0.50 20.38
C LEU A 21 -0.42 0.80 20.23
N VAL A 22 0.01 1.87 20.90
CA VAL A 22 -0.58 3.20 20.73
C VAL A 22 -0.41 3.68 19.29
N ALA A 23 0.79 3.51 18.70
CA ALA A 23 1.06 3.87 17.32
C ALA A 23 0.14 3.12 16.31
N ALA A 24 -0.18 1.85 16.58
CA ALA A 24 -1.00 1.02 15.70
C ALA A 24 -2.51 1.23 15.88
N THR A 25 -2.97 1.59 17.08
CA THR A 25 -4.40 1.47 17.45
C THR A 25 -5.07 2.79 17.80
N SER A 26 -4.30 3.85 18.09
CA SER A 26 -4.87 5.14 18.45
C SER A 26 -5.67 5.77 17.29
N PRO A 27 -6.82 6.41 17.54
CA PRO A 27 -7.51 7.25 16.55
C PRO A 27 -6.74 8.54 16.21
N HIS A 28 -5.93 9.05 17.15
CA HIS A 28 -5.16 10.28 17.03
C HIS A 28 -3.67 9.99 17.21
N THR A 29 -3.16 9.06 16.40
CA THR A 29 -1.83 8.44 16.56
C THR A 29 -0.73 9.47 16.82
N MET A 30 -0.66 10.52 16.01
CA MET A 30 0.41 11.52 16.13
C MET A 30 0.26 12.40 17.37
N GLU A 31 -0.96 12.72 17.81
CA GLU A 31 -1.21 13.49 19.03
C GLU A 31 -0.89 12.67 20.28
N ASP A 32 -1.32 11.42 20.31
CA ASP A 32 -1.06 10.50 21.42
C ASP A 32 0.43 10.18 21.54
N LEU A 33 1.13 9.94 20.43
CA LEU A 33 2.58 9.76 20.44
C LEU A 33 3.31 11.03 20.89
N CYS A 34 2.83 12.22 20.53
CA CYS A 34 3.39 13.48 21.03
C CYS A 34 3.18 13.63 22.54
N SER A 35 2.00 13.26 23.04
CA SER A 35 1.67 13.25 24.47
C SER A 35 2.55 12.26 25.23
N LEU A 36 2.69 11.03 24.73
CA LEU A 36 3.57 10.00 25.29
C LEU A 36 5.02 10.46 25.37
N ARG A 37 5.55 11.09 24.31
CA ARG A 37 6.90 11.67 24.31
C ARG A 37 7.10 12.77 25.36
N GLY A 38 6.02 13.41 25.80
CA GLY A 38 6.03 14.43 26.85
C GLY A 38 6.08 13.86 28.27
N THR A 39 5.76 12.59 28.47
CA THR A 39 5.63 11.99 29.82
C THR A 39 6.96 11.77 30.53
N CYS A 40 7.94 11.15 29.86
CA CYS A 40 9.27 10.89 30.43
C CYS A 40 10.33 10.62 29.34
N GLN A 41 11.61 10.63 29.72
CA GLN A 41 12.72 10.37 28.80
C GLN A 41 12.66 8.96 28.19
N THR A 42 12.32 7.94 28.99
CA THR A 42 12.18 6.55 28.52
C THR A 42 11.11 6.42 27.45
N MET A 43 9.94 7.03 27.67
CA MET A 43 8.85 7.03 26.68
C MET A 43 9.21 7.84 25.45
N ARG A 44 9.90 8.99 25.63
CA ARG A 44 10.45 9.76 24.50
C ARG A 44 11.39 8.90 23.66
N ALA A 45 12.29 8.14 24.26
CA ALA A 45 13.21 7.25 23.54
C ALA A 45 12.43 6.14 22.81
N ALA A 46 11.50 5.45 23.49
CA ALA A 46 10.68 4.40 22.91
C ALA A 46 9.87 4.88 21.70
N CYS A 47 9.23 6.05 21.78
CA CYS A 47 8.49 6.64 20.64
C CYS A 47 9.37 7.02 19.45
N MET A 48 10.69 7.12 19.63
CA MET A 48 11.65 7.37 18.55
C MET A 48 12.22 6.09 17.94
N GLU A 49 11.94 4.94 18.54
CA GLU A 49 12.39 3.65 18.01
C GLU A 49 11.77 3.37 16.65
N ARG A 50 12.59 2.74 15.80
CA ARG A 50 12.19 2.38 14.44
C ARG A 50 10.96 1.49 14.44
N VAL A 51 10.89 0.52 15.36
CA VAL A 51 9.77 -0.41 15.47
C VAL A 51 8.46 0.34 15.77
N VAL A 52 8.45 1.29 16.72
CA VAL A 52 7.24 2.06 17.04
C VAL A 52 6.76 2.87 15.84
N ARG A 53 7.68 3.55 15.15
CA ARG A 53 7.34 4.29 13.92
C ARG A 53 6.84 3.39 12.81
N SER A 54 7.36 2.17 12.70
CA SER A 54 6.90 1.20 11.70
C SER A 54 5.44 0.78 11.93
N HIS A 55 4.93 0.91 13.15
CA HIS A 55 3.55 0.58 13.53
C HIS A 55 2.56 1.75 13.43
N VAL A 56 3.00 2.96 13.06
CA VAL A 56 2.10 4.12 12.94
C VAL A 56 1.01 3.86 11.89
N ALA A 57 -0.25 3.91 12.30
CA ALA A 57 -1.40 3.83 11.40
C ALA A 57 -1.58 5.16 10.65
N LEU A 58 -0.88 5.32 9.54
CA LEU A 58 -0.84 6.53 8.72
C LEU A 58 -2.21 6.82 8.08
N GLU A 59 -2.99 5.79 7.76
CA GLU A 59 -4.36 5.93 7.28
C GLU A 59 -5.25 6.75 8.21
N ARG A 60 -4.95 6.79 9.52
CA ARG A 60 -5.72 7.55 10.51
C ARG A 60 -5.38 9.04 10.54
N GLU A 61 -4.31 9.43 9.87
CA GLU A 61 -3.83 10.82 9.81
C GLU A 61 -4.41 11.57 8.59
N GLU A 62 -5.67 11.27 8.20
CA GLU A 62 -6.35 11.91 7.07
C GLU A 62 -6.49 13.42 7.28
N SER A 63 -6.81 13.86 8.51
CA SER A 63 -6.91 15.29 8.83
C SER A 63 -5.59 16.01 8.56
N MET A 64 -4.45 15.43 8.96
CA MET A 64 -3.13 15.99 8.66
C MET A 64 -2.86 15.99 7.17
N ARG A 65 -3.24 14.91 6.47
CA ARG A 65 -3.15 14.83 5.01
C ARG A 65 -3.82 16.05 4.40
N TRP A 66 -5.07 16.39 4.75
CA TRP A 66 -5.79 17.50 4.11
C TRP A 66 -5.41 18.90 4.60
N LEU A 67 -5.17 19.07 5.91
CA LEU A 67 -4.93 20.39 6.50
C LEU A 67 -3.47 20.85 6.38
N ASP A 68 -2.51 19.93 6.42
CA ASP A 68 -1.08 20.25 6.33
C ASP A 68 -0.34 19.20 5.46
N PRO A 69 -0.49 19.30 4.12
CA PRO A 69 0.12 18.37 3.17
C PRO A 69 1.64 18.24 3.33
N ASN A 70 2.33 19.35 3.60
CA ASN A 70 3.79 19.36 3.71
C ASN A 70 4.26 18.58 4.94
N ARG A 71 3.60 18.79 6.08
CA ARG A 71 3.88 18.02 7.29
C ARG A 71 3.53 16.55 7.12
N TYR A 72 2.42 16.24 6.44
CA TYR A 72 2.05 14.86 6.13
C TYR A 72 3.12 14.17 5.26
N LEU A 73 3.60 14.82 4.19
CA LEU A 73 4.65 14.22 3.34
C LEU A 73 5.98 14.05 4.09
N ALA A 74 6.36 15.01 4.94
CA ALA A 74 7.53 14.87 5.81
C ALA A 74 7.37 13.74 6.85
N LEU A 75 6.14 13.46 7.30
CA LEU A 75 5.84 12.30 8.13
C LEU A 75 5.97 11.00 7.32
N VAL A 76 5.39 10.93 6.12
CA VAL A 76 5.51 9.79 5.20
C VAL A 76 6.98 9.43 4.99
N ASP A 77 7.84 10.39 4.68
CA ASP A 77 9.27 10.13 4.43
C ASP A 77 9.95 9.51 5.67
N LYS A 78 9.65 10.02 6.87
CA LYS A 78 10.19 9.50 8.14
C LYS A 78 9.69 8.09 8.47
N LEU A 79 8.40 7.83 8.24
CA LEU A 79 7.78 6.52 8.50
C LEU A 79 8.24 5.47 7.48
N ALA A 80 8.37 5.85 6.21
CA ALA A 80 8.92 4.99 5.17
C ALA A 80 10.38 4.61 5.47
N ALA A 81 11.20 5.57 5.91
CA ALA A 81 12.57 5.28 6.38
C ALA A 81 12.58 4.34 7.60
N ALA A 82 11.57 4.43 8.48
CA ALA A 82 11.39 3.50 9.57
C ALA A 82 10.86 2.12 9.12
N GLY A 83 10.32 2.02 7.91
CA GLY A 83 9.83 0.79 7.30
C GLY A 83 8.34 0.52 7.51
N ASN A 84 7.57 1.56 7.81
CA ASN A 84 6.10 1.49 7.84
C ASN A 84 5.54 1.18 6.44
N SER A 85 4.68 0.18 6.34
CA SER A 85 4.17 -0.33 5.06
C SER A 85 3.25 0.64 4.33
N GLU A 86 2.37 1.36 5.05
CA GLU A 86 1.48 2.37 4.50
C GLU A 86 2.29 3.56 3.94
N ALA A 87 3.27 4.04 4.70
CA ALA A 87 4.15 5.12 4.26
C ALA A 87 5.02 4.71 3.07
N CYS A 88 5.56 3.48 3.06
CA CYS A 88 6.26 2.92 1.91
C CYS A 88 5.35 2.84 0.68
N PHE A 89 4.07 2.47 0.84
CA PHE A 89 3.11 2.47 -0.25
C PHE A 89 2.88 3.88 -0.82
N VAL A 90 2.60 4.87 0.03
CA VAL A 90 2.38 6.26 -0.38
C VAL A 90 3.62 6.86 -1.05
N LEU A 91 4.80 6.68 -0.45
CA LEU A 91 6.07 7.14 -1.02
C LEU A 91 6.36 6.45 -2.36
N GLY A 92 6.11 5.15 -2.44
CA GLY A 92 6.29 4.34 -3.63
C GLY A 92 5.45 4.82 -4.81
N LEU A 93 4.15 5.05 -4.56
CA LEU A 93 3.26 5.63 -5.57
C LEU A 93 3.73 7.02 -6.00
N ARG A 94 4.10 7.89 -5.06
CA ARG A 94 4.58 9.24 -5.38
C ARG A 94 5.74 9.19 -6.35
N LEU A 95 6.79 8.45 -6.05
CA LEU A 95 7.98 8.38 -6.89
C LEU A 95 7.70 7.74 -8.26
N VAL A 96 6.93 6.64 -8.30
CA VAL A 96 6.58 5.94 -9.55
C VAL A 96 5.75 6.80 -10.49
N PHE A 97 4.81 7.59 -9.96
CA PHE A 97 3.86 8.36 -10.77
C PHE A 97 4.27 9.81 -10.98
N THR A 98 5.22 10.37 -10.20
CA THR A 98 5.72 11.74 -10.42
C THR A 98 7.08 11.81 -11.09
N GLN A 99 7.94 10.79 -10.95
CA GLN A 99 9.28 10.81 -11.51
C GLN A 99 9.39 9.88 -12.72
N CYS A 100 9.27 8.57 -12.49
CA CYS A 100 9.34 7.57 -13.54
C CYS A 100 8.72 6.26 -13.06
N ARG A 101 8.01 5.55 -13.93
CA ARG A 101 7.35 4.27 -13.58
C ARG A 101 8.32 3.21 -13.07
N THR A 102 9.57 3.27 -13.52
CA THR A 102 10.64 2.36 -13.13
C THR A 102 11.59 3.00 -12.11
N ASP A 103 11.13 4.02 -11.36
CA ASP A 103 11.95 4.62 -10.31
C ASP A 103 12.38 3.54 -9.30
N PRO A 104 13.69 3.32 -9.13
CA PRO A 104 14.19 2.21 -8.31
C PRO A 104 13.82 2.38 -6.84
N VAL A 105 13.74 3.63 -6.34
CA VAL A 105 13.36 3.91 -4.96
C VAL A 105 11.87 3.65 -4.75
N GLY A 106 11.03 4.17 -5.65
CA GLY A 106 9.58 4.00 -5.61
C GLY A 106 9.16 2.54 -5.72
N THR A 107 9.76 1.80 -6.66
CA THR A 107 9.51 0.35 -6.79
C THR A 107 10.02 -0.44 -5.59
N ALA A 108 11.17 -0.09 -5.00
CA ALA A 108 11.63 -0.72 -3.76
C ALA A 108 10.67 -0.46 -2.57
N CYS A 109 10.16 0.76 -2.42
CA CYS A 109 9.16 1.08 -1.40
C CYS A 109 7.86 0.28 -1.59
N LEU A 110 7.36 0.16 -2.83
CA LEU A 110 6.20 -0.68 -3.11
C LEU A 110 6.47 -2.16 -2.78
N ARG A 111 7.67 -2.69 -3.11
CA ARG A 111 8.06 -4.07 -2.78
C ARG A 111 8.08 -4.28 -1.27
N GLN A 112 8.60 -3.33 -0.52
CA GLN A 112 8.61 -3.38 0.94
C GLN A 112 7.18 -3.40 1.52
N ALA A 113 6.30 -2.53 1.04
CA ALA A 113 4.90 -2.54 1.46
C ALA A 113 4.21 -3.88 1.13
N ALA A 114 4.43 -4.40 -0.08
CA ALA A 114 3.89 -5.70 -0.50
C ALA A 114 4.45 -6.87 0.33
N ALA A 115 5.73 -6.83 0.72
CA ALA A 115 6.34 -7.82 1.61
C ALA A 115 5.67 -7.82 3.00
N ALA A 116 5.30 -6.63 3.51
CA ALA A 116 4.50 -6.44 4.72
C ALA A 116 2.99 -6.69 4.53
N ASN A 117 2.61 -7.46 3.51
CA ASN A 117 1.22 -7.86 3.19
C ASN A 117 0.26 -6.72 2.83
N HIS A 118 0.78 -5.56 2.40
CA HIS A 118 -0.05 -4.49 1.85
C HIS A 118 -0.60 -4.88 0.46
N LYS A 119 -1.82 -5.42 0.42
CA LYS A 119 -2.43 -5.98 -0.81
C LYS A 119 -2.48 -5.00 -1.98
N VAL A 120 -2.80 -3.72 -1.73
CA VAL A 120 -2.85 -2.70 -2.80
C VAL A 120 -1.46 -2.47 -3.40
N ALA A 121 -0.40 -2.55 -2.60
CA ALA A 121 0.97 -2.39 -3.09
C ALA A 121 1.38 -3.59 -3.95
N ALA A 122 1.01 -4.80 -3.53
CA ALA A 122 1.19 -6.01 -4.33
C ALA A 122 0.42 -5.91 -5.66
N TYR A 123 -0.84 -5.46 -5.65
CA TYR A 123 -1.60 -5.24 -6.88
C TYR A 123 -0.91 -4.26 -7.83
N VAL A 124 -0.46 -3.11 -7.31
CA VAL A 124 0.23 -2.09 -8.11
C VAL A 124 1.53 -2.64 -8.71
N LEU A 125 2.34 -3.37 -7.94
CA LEU A 125 3.53 -4.05 -8.47
C LEU A 125 3.20 -5.07 -9.55
N GLY A 126 2.16 -5.89 -9.34
CA GLY A 126 1.71 -6.86 -10.33
C GLY A 126 1.29 -6.22 -11.65
N VAL A 127 0.77 -4.99 -11.60
CA VAL A 127 0.46 -4.19 -12.79
C VAL A 127 1.71 -3.52 -13.37
N LEU A 128 2.55 -2.89 -12.55
CA LEU A 128 3.75 -2.18 -13.01
C LEU A 128 4.77 -3.11 -13.69
N LEU A 129 4.92 -4.33 -13.15
CA LEU A 129 5.84 -5.35 -13.64
C LEU A 129 5.22 -6.22 -14.74
N TYR A 130 4.11 -5.79 -15.36
CA TYR A 130 3.49 -6.56 -16.43
C TYR A 130 4.48 -6.82 -17.58
N GLY A 131 4.75 -8.11 -17.83
CA GLY A 131 5.79 -8.56 -18.76
C GLY A 131 6.93 -9.31 -18.07
N ASP A 132 7.13 -9.07 -16.77
CA ASP A 132 8.05 -9.81 -15.91
C ASP A 132 7.39 -11.01 -15.24
N ASN A 133 8.21 -12.01 -14.93
CA ASN A 133 7.79 -13.22 -14.22
C ASN A 133 7.28 -12.92 -12.78
N GLU A 134 7.69 -11.80 -12.18
CA GLU A 134 7.26 -11.38 -10.85
C GLU A 134 5.80 -10.92 -10.79
N ALA A 135 5.24 -10.41 -11.90
CA ALA A 135 3.90 -9.83 -11.92
C ALA A 135 2.83 -10.82 -11.44
N GLU A 136 2.95 -12.08 -11.89
CA GLU A 136 1.98 -13.11 -11.53
C GLU A 136 2.03 -13.45 -10.05
N GLN A 137 3.22 -13.46 -9.43
CA GLN A 137 3.38 -13.76 -8.01
C GLN A 137 2.66 -12.72 -7.15
N TYR A 138 2.79 -11.44 -7.50
CA TYR A 138 2.11 -10.36 -6.79
C TYR A 138 0.60 -10.42 -6.96
N ILE A 139 0.09 -10.69 -8.16
CA ILE A 139 -1.36 -10.82 -8.39
C ILE A 139 -1.94 -12.04 -7.65
N ARG A 140 -1.21 -13.16 -7.60
CA ARG A 140 -1.60 -14.32 -6.78
C ARG A 140 -1.64 -13.98 -5.30
N LYS A 141 -0.66 -13.23 -4.79
CA LYS A 141 -0.61 -12.79 -3.38
C LYS A 141 -1.82 -11.93 -2.98
N VAL A 142 -2.35 -11.10 -3.90
CA VAL A 142 -3.55 -10.29 -3.67
C VAL A 142 -4.80 -11.14 -3.49
N GLU A 143 -4.91 -12.21 -4.27
CA GLU A 143 -6.07 -13.11 -4.27
C GLU A 143 -6.07 -14.07 -3.07
N GLY A 144 -4.89 -14.28 -2.45
CA GLY A 144 -4.69 -15.21 -1.36
C GLY A 144 -4.29 -16.61 -1.88
N GLU A 145 -3.49 -17.32 -1.09
CA GLU A 145 -3.32 -18.76 -1.27
C GLU A 145 -4.47 -19.45 -0.52
N ASP A 146 -5.34 -20.16 -1.25
CA ASP A 146 -6.30 -21.06 -0.63
C ASP A 146 -5.54 -22.16 0.12
N ILE A 147 -5.32 -22.02 1.43
CA ILE A 147 -5.01 -23.18 2.29
C ILE A 147 -6.33 -23.93 2.51
N ALA A 148 -6.90 -24.45 1.43
CA ALA A 148 -8.04 -25.34 1.48
C ALA A 148 -7.55 -26.71 1.96
N HIS A 149 -7.68 -26.96 3.26
CA HIS A 149 -7.69 -28.32 3.78
C HIS A 149 -8.88 -29.06 3.14
N GLY A 150 -8.62 -29.86 2.11
CA GLY A 150 -9.44 -31.00 1.76
C GLY A 150 -10.81 -30.74 1.11
N CYS A 151 -10.98 -29.72 0.27
CA CYS A 151 -12.15 -29.67 -0.63
C CYS A 151 -11.80 -29.21 -2.05
N LYS A 152 -12.53 -29.77 -3.01
CA LYS A 152 -12.27 -29.85 -4.46
C LYS A 152 -11.86 -28.51 -5.14
N PRO A 153 -11.02 -28.54 -6.19
CA PRO A 153 -10.42 -27.37 -6.84
C PRO A 153 -11.33 -26.68 -7.87
N GLU A 154 -12.62 -26.50 -7.56
CA GLU A 154 -13.58 -25.83 -8.46
C GLU A 154 -14.24 -24.59 -7.83
N ALA A 155 -13.70 -24.09 -6.71
CA ALA A 155 -14.06 -22.78 -6.21
C ALA A 155 -13.42 -21.72 -7.11
N SER A 156 -14.25 -21.10 -7.95
CA SER A 156 -13.94 -19.90 -8.73
C SER A 156 -12.97 -18.99 -7.98
N ARG A 157 -11.73 -18.84 -8.48
CA ARG A 157 -10.80 -17.77 -8.08
C ARG A 157 -11.44 -16.45 -8.48
N THR A 158 -12.39 -15.96 -7.70
CA THR A 158 -13.08 -14.70 -7.99
C THR A 158 -12.05 -13.57 -7.97
N ASN A 159 -12.07 -12.70 -8.97
CA ASN A 159 -11.11 -11.58 -9.08
C ASN A 159 -11.41 -10.43 -8.09
N ARG A 160 -12.27 -10.67 -7.10
CA ARG A 160 -12.86 -9.64 -6.21
C ARG A 160 -11.81 -8.83 -5.47
N GLU A 161 -10.86 -9.50 -4.82
CA GLU A 161 -9.79 -8.80 -4.08
C GLU A 161 -8.94 -7.92 -5.00
N CYS A 162 -8.66 -8.39 -6.20
CA CYS A 162 -7.97 -7.58 -7.19
C CYS A 162 -8.81 -6.41 -7.72
N VAL A 163 -10.13 -6.56 -7.87
CA VAL A 163 -11.02 -5.46 -8.26
C VAL A 163 -11.05 -4.40 -7.16
N ARG A 164 -11.14 -4.82 -5.89
CA ARG A 164 -11.05 -3.93 -4.73
C ARG A 164 -9.70 -3.21 -4.68
N CYS A 165 -8.60 -3.94 -4.82
CA CYS A 165 -7.25 -3.35 -4.85
C CYS A 165 -7.06 -2.42 -6.05
N HIS A 166 -7.69 -2.72 -7.20
CA HIS A 166 -7.69 -1.83 -8.36
C HIS A 166 -8.33 -0.48 -8.03
N GLU A 167 -9.52 -0.48 -7.42
CA GLU A 167 -10.22 0.75 -7.05
C GLU A 167 -9.40 1.56 -6.02
N GLN A 168 -8.94 0.91 -4.96
CA GLN A 168 -8.09 1.54 -3.95
C GLN A 168 -6.78 2.09 -4.52
N ALA A 169 -6.15 1.39 -5.47
CA ALA A 169 -4.93 1.86 -6.13
C ALA A 169 -5.20 3.09 -7.00
N VAL A 170 -6.31 3.11 -7.73
CA VAL A 170 -6.71 4.25 -8.57
C VAL A 170 -6.99 5.48 -7.71
N ASP A 171 -7.68 5.32 -6.58
CA ASP A 171 -7.96 6.40 -5.65
C ASP A 171 -6.66 6.92 -4.98
N ALA A 172 -5.80 6.02 -4.52
CA ALA A 172 -4.51 6.38 -3.94
C ALA A 172 -3.60 7.14 -4.94
N VAL A 173 -3.56 6.71 -6.20
CA VAL A 173 -2.82 7.43 -7.25
C VAL A 173 -3.42 8.82 -7.49
N ARG A 174 -4.75 8.95 -7.54
CA ARG A 174 -5.40 10.26 -7.66
C ARG A 174 -5.02 11.18 -6.51
N GLU A 175 -5.04 10.69 -5.27
CA GLU A 175 -4.69 11.49 -4.10
C GLU A 175 -3.24 12.00 -4.13
N VAL A 176 -2.32 11.14 -4.56
CA VAL A 176 -0.90 11.49 -4.66
C VAL A 176 -0.64 12.47 -5.80
N LEU A 177 -1.34 12.33 -6.93
CA LEU A 177 -1.18 13.18 -8.11
C LEU A 177 -1.91 14.53 -8.00
N TRP A 178 -3.08 14.59 -7.35
CA TRP A 178 -3.87 15.81 -7.18
C TRP A 178 -3.09 16.96 -6.51
N ARG A 179 -1.99 16.64 -5.83
CA ARG A 179 -1.18 17.59 -5.06
C ARG A 179 0.13 17.96 -5.71
N VAL A 180 0.40 17.44 -6.90
CA VAL A 180 1.55 17.79 -7.72
C VAL A 180 1.03 18.82 -8.71
N ASP A 181 1.26 20.09 -8.41
CA ASP A 181 0.86 21.20 -9.27
C ASP A 181 1.45 21.01 -10.68
N GLY A 182 0.65 21.34 -11.69
CA GLY A 182 0.72 20.80 -13.03
C GLY A 182 2.11 20.79 -13.65
N MET A 183 2.63 19.59 -13.91
CA MET A 183 3.51 19.30 -15.04
C MET A 183 3.75 17.78 -15.07
N MET A 184 2.94 17.01 -15.81
CA MET A 184 3.43 15.76 -16.39
C MET A 184 2.49 15.35 -17.52
N ASP A 185 3.06 15.19 -18.71
CA ASP A 185 2.40 14.48 -19.79
C ASP A 185 2.11 13.05 -19.33
N PRO A 186 0.90 12.52 -19.55
CA PRO A 186 0.61 11.13 -19.29
C PRO A 186 1.63 10.27 -20.02
N VAL A 187 2.40 9.46 -19.29
CA VAL A 187 3.26 8.46 -19.91
C VAL A 187 2.35 7.51 -20.69
N SER A 188 2.28 7.72 -22.00
CA SER A 188 1.58 6.85 -22.94
C SER A 188 2.37 5.57 -23.05
N VAL A 189 1.77 4.45 -22.67
CA VAL A 189 2.41 3.15 -22.83
C VAL A 189 1.43 2.17 -23.42
N SER A 190 1.75 1.73 -24.63
CA SER A 190 1.18 0.55 -25.27
C SER A 190 1.55 -0.68 -24.45
N PRO A 191 0.60 -1.54 -24.04
CA PRO A 191 0.92 -2.78 -23.36
C PRO A 191 1.84 -3.64 -24.25
N PRO A 192 2.83 -4.38 -23.68
CA PRO A 192 3.64 -5.30 -24.45
C PRO A 192 2.76 -6.26 -25.26
N GLU A 193 3.12 -6.48 -26.53
CA GLU A 193 2.34 -7.28 -27.49
C GLU A 193 2.39 -8.76 -27.15
N VAL A 194 1.63 -9.18 -26.14
CA VAL A 194 1.39 -10.60 -25.87
C VAL A 194 0.13 -11.02 -26.63
N GLY A 195 0.28 -11.79 -27.70
CA GLY A 195 -0.84 -12.23 -28.55
C GLY A 195 -1.93 -12.97 -27.76
N CYS A 196 -3.12 -12.40 -27.70
CA CYS A 196 -4.31 -13.06 -27.17
C CYS A 196 -4.99 -13.85 -28.29
N LYS A 197 -5.15 -15.17 -28.13
CA LYS A 197 -5.75 -16.06 -29.14
C LYS A 197 -7.19 -16.48 -28.83
N GLY A 198 -7.76 -16.05 -27.69
CA GLY A 198 -9.06 -16.52 -27.23
C GLY A 198 -10.21 -15.59 -27.63
N SER A 199 -11.20 -16.11 -28.37
CA SER A 199 -12.49 -15.43 -28.54
C SER A 199 -13.17 -15.28 -27.17
N GLY A 200 -13.61 -14.06 -26.83
CA GLY A 200 -14.26 -13.76 -25.54
C GLY A 200 -13.31 -13.47 -24.37
N CYS A 201 -11.99 -13.46 -24.58
CA CYS A 201 -11.03 -13.10 -23.53
C CYS A 201 -11.15 -11.61 -23.13
N GLY A 202 -11.33 -11.34 -21.85
CA GLY A 202 -11.54 -10.00 -21.30
C GLY A 202 -12.99 -9.52 -21.33
N MET A 203 -13.94 -10.34 -21.79
CA MET A 203 -15.37 -10.04 -21.75
C MET A 203 -15.93 -10.33 -20.36
N ALA A 204 -16.85 -9.48 -19.90
CA ALA A 204 -17.53 -9.66 -18.62
C ALA A 204 -18.47 -10.88 -18.67
N GLU A 205 -18.42 -11.73 -17.64
CA GLU A 205 -19.37 -12.82 -17.42
C GLU A 205 -20.70 -12.25 -16.91
N GLY A 206 -21.63 -12.03 -17.83
CA GLY A 206 -23.03 -11.72 -17.52
C GLY A 206 -23.25 -10.49 -16.62
N TRP A 207 -24.43 -10.46 -15.98
CA TRP A 207 -24.89 -9.37 -15.10
C TRP A 207 -24.23 -9.36 -13.71
N THR A 208 -23.27 -10.27 -13.45
CA THR A 208 -22.64 -10.46 -12.14
C THR A 208 -21.29 -9.75 -12.04
N GLY A 209 -21.33 -8.45 -11.77
CA GLY A 209 -20.31 -7.78 -10.94
C GLY A 209 -18.82 -7.96 -11.32
N GLY A 210 -18.46 -7.84 -12.60
CA GLY A 210 -17.07 -7.55 -12.99
C GLY A 210 -16.07 -8.71 -13.04
N CYS A 211 -16.53 -9.96 -13.00
CA CYS A 211 -15.70 -11.11 -13.36
C CYS A 211 -15.58 -11.17 -14.89
N ALA A 212 -14.35 -11.22 -15.42
CA ALA A 212 -14.08 -11.37 -16.85
C ALA A 212 -13.35 -12.69 -17.09
N ILE A 213 -13.68 -13.37 -18.18
CA ILE A 213 -13.04 -14.64 -18.57
C ILE A 213 -11.71 -14.32 -19.24
N PHE A 214 -10.64 -15.00 -18.84
CA PHE A 214 -9.31 -14.83 -19.45
C PHE A 214 -8.75 -16.16 -19.90
N CYS A 215 -8.19 -16.21 -21.12
CA CYS A 215 -7.57 -17.42 -21.64
C CYS A 215 -6.21 -17.73 -21.01
N SER A 216 -5.59 -16.78 -20.29
CA SER A 216 -4.35 -16.99 -19.55
C SER A 216 -4.16 -15.96 -18.44
N HIS A 217 -3.30 -16.27 -17.47
CA HIS A 217 -2.84 -15.30 -16.46
C HIS A 217 -2.23 -14.06 -17.12
N GLY A 218 -1.45 -14.22 -18.19
CA GLY A 218 -0.90 -13.09 -18.96
C GLY A 218 -1.98 -12.17 -19.54
N CYS A 219 -3.06 -12.72 -20.14
CA CYS A 219 -4.16 -11.91 -20.66
C CYS A 219 -4.94 -11.19 -19.55
N ARG A 220 -5.06 -11.83 -18.38
CA ARG A 220 -5.67 -11.24 -17.19
C ARG A 220 -4.88 -10.06 -16.66
N ILE A 221 -3.56 -10.21 -16.51
CA ILE A 221 -2.68 -9.12 -16.05
C ILE A 221 -2.67 -8.00 -17.08
N ARG A 222 -2.62 -8.32 -18.39
CA ARG A 222 -2.78 -7.35 -19.48
C ARG A 222 -4.06 -6.52 -19.34
N HIS A 223 -5.19 -7.16 -19.10
CA HIS A 223 -6.46 -6.46 -18.92
C HIS A 223 -6.44 -5.56 -17.68
N LYS A 224 -5.90 -6.03 -16.55
CA LYS A 224 -5.73 -5.21 -15.34
C LYS A 224 -4.83 -4.01 -15.60
N TYR A 225 -3.72 -4.22 -16.31
CA TYR A 225 -2.79 -3.16 -16.74
C TYR A 225 -3.51 -2.09 -17.57
N SER A 226 -4.16 -2.50 -18.65
CA SER A 226 -4.87 -1.58 -19.55
C SER A 226 -5.96 -0.80 -18.82
N ARG A 227 -6.76 -1.47 -17.99
CA ARG A 227 -7.83 -0.82 -17.22
C ARG A 227 -7.28 0.16 -16.18
N PHE A 228 -6.21 -0.22 -15.48
CA PHE A 228 -5.59 0.62 -14.46
C PHE A 228 -5.01 1.90 -15.08
N PHE A 229 -4.20 1.78 -16.13
CA PHE A 229 -3.61 2.94 -16.78
C PHE A 229 -4.63 3.79 -17.53
N SER A 230 -5.68 3.20 -18.11
CA SER A 230 -6.78 3.99 -18.68
C SER A 230 -7.45 4.90 -17.64
N ARG A 231 -7.66 4.41 -16.40
CA ARG A 231 -8.21 5.26 -15.33
C ARG A 231 -7.19 6.26 -14.81
N VAL A 232 -5.94 5.87 -14.59
CA VAL A 232 -4.89 6.80 -14.11
C VAL A 232 -4.63 7.92 -15.12
N SER A 233 -4.56 7.61 -16.42
CA SER A 233 -4.40 8.61 -17.48
C SER A 233 -5.54 9.62 -17.55
N SER A 234 -6.75 9.27 -17.09
CA SER A 234 -7.87 10.22 -17.01
C SER A 234 -7.68 11.33 -15.97
N PHE A 235 -6.70 11.19 -15.07
CA PHE A 235 -6.34 12.22 -14.09
C PHE A 235 -5.19 13.12 -14.53
N LEU A 236 -4.47 12.72 -15.59
CA LEU A 236 -3.28 13.41 -16.09
C LEU A 236 -3.57 14.27 -17.34
N ASN A 237 -4.80 14.19 -17.87
CA ASN A 237 -5.32 15.05 -18.94
C ASN A 237 -6.31 16.06 -18.36
#